data_AF-A0A9Q3JXI2-F1
#
_entry.id   AF-A0A9Q3JXI2-F1
#
_cell.length_a   1.000
_cell.length_b   1.000
_cell.length_c   1.000
_cell.angle_alpha   90.00
_cell.angle_beta   90.00
_cell.angle_gamma   90.00
#
_symmetry.space_group_name_H-M   'P 1'
#
loop_
_entity.id
_entity.type
_entity.pdbx_description
1 polymer ?
#
loop_
_entity_poly.entity_id
_entity_poly.type
_entity_poly.pdbx_seq_one_letter_code
_entity_poly.pdbx_strand_id
1 'polypeptide(L)'
;MSDLNNSSEPKHVSSSELNSLLTDAQKGLTLNDLSPCMTHQPNHLGKTILEAQFNTNTDLSDVLFEPATTNDGWDGNWVPAHERVIIDSHALDFINKKSPHIWIPTWIKHAIPVLGKTSFGRLKADEWQRLFTVQLPLIMQVLWKDSIPKTISLLHNFAHLVSFVNIASKQSTSAERIQCYCDHIISYLEGCLIIFHGVKLAPNHHMAIHLAECMERFGPTQSYWSFSMERLMGQIWKAGHNNRLGWLFFGPLSFQTYADHC
;
A
#
# COMPACT_ATOMS: atom_id res chain seq x y z
N MET A 1 -10.85 -48.47 -15.78
CA MET A 1 -11.21 -48.34 -14.36
C MET A 1 -10.43 -49.39 -13.61
N SER A 2 -9.46 -48.93 -12.82
CA SER A 2 -8.60 -49.73 -11.95
C SER A 2 -8.13 -48.75 -10.87
N ASP A 3 -8.63 -48.97 -9.65
CA ASP A 3 -8.44 -48.09 -8.50
C ASP A 3 -6.98 -48.10 -8.06
N LEU A 4 -6.36 -46.91 -8.06
CA LEU A 4 -5.02 -46.72 -7.50
C LEU A 4 -5.15 -46.38 -6.02
N ASN A 5 -4.48 -47.21 -5.22
CA ASN A 5 -4.44 -47.21 -3.76
C ASN A 5 -4.26 -45.81 -3.17
N ASN A 6 -5.09 -45.52 -2.14
CA ASN A 6 -4.93 -44.40 -1.22
C ASN A 6 -3.47 -44.28 -0.78
N SER A 7 -2.83 -43.16 -1.12
CA SER A 7 -1.57 -42.78 -0.50
C SER A 7 -1.83 -42.50 0.97
N SER A 8 -1.05 -43.11 1.85
CA SER A 8 -1.15 -42.95 3.30
C SER A 8 -1.06 -41.47 3.69
N GLU A 9 -2.02 -40.99 4.48
CA GLU A 9 -2.00 -39.67 5.10
C GLU A 9 -0.68 -39.43 5.84
N PRO A 10 -0.13 -38.19 5.83
CA PRO A 10 1.07 -37.89 6.59
C PRO A 10 0.81 -38.13 8.09
N LYS A 11 1.74 -38.81 8.76
CA LYS A 11 1.66 -39.10 10.19
C LYS A 11 1.37 -37.81 10.98
N HIS A 12 0.29 -37.83 11.74
CA HIS A 12 -0.06 -36.78 12.69
C HIS A 12 1.07 -36.65 13.72
N VAL A 13 1.79 -35.53 13.69
CA VAL A 13 2.83 -35.19 14.66
C VAL A 13 2.19 -35.14 16.04
N SER A 14 2.77 -35.83 17.03
CA SER A 14 2.18 -35.84 18.36
C SER A 14 2.37 -34.47 19.02
N SER A 15 1.43 -34.07 19.85
CA SER A 15 1.51 -32.82 20.62
C SER A 15 2.76 -32.77 21.53
N SER A 16 3.34 -33.92 21.88
CA SER A 16 4.61 -33.98 22.62
C SER A 16 5.82 -33.61 21.77
N GLU A 17 5.84 -33.98 20.47
CA GLU A 17 6.92 -33.59 19.55
C GLU A 17 6.87 -32.08 19.26
N LEU A 18 5.68 -31.51 19.07
CA LEU A 18 5.52 -30.05 18.91
C LEU A 18 6.01 -29.27 20.13
N ASN A 19 5.71 -29.74 21.33
CA ASN A 19 6.19 -29.12 22.56
C ASN A 19 7.71 -29.23 22.68
N SER A 20 8.31 -30.36 22.29
CA SER A 20 9.78 -30.51 22.30
C SER A 20 10.48 -29.50 21.37
N LEU A 21 9.95 -29.30 20.16
CA LEU A 21 10.47 -28.32 19.20
C LEU A 21 10.34 -26.87 19.70
N LEU A 22 9.22 -26.54 20.35
CA LEU A 22 9.01 -25.25 21.00
C LEU A 22 10.01 -25.02 22.14
N THR A 23 10.30 -26.06 22.91
CA THR A 23 11.24 -25.99 24.05
C THR A 23 12.67 -25.80 23.55
N ASP A 24 13.06 -26.46 22.45
CA ASP A 24 14.37 -26.30 21.82
C ASP A 24 14.55 -24.92 21.18
N ALA A 25 13.50 -24.37 20.56
CA ALA A 25 13.51 -23.01 20.01
C ALA A 25 13.69 -21.93 21.10
N GLN A 26 13.12 -22.16 22.29
CA GLN A 26 13.29 -21.25 23.44
C GLN A 26 14.64 -21.40 24.14
N LYS A 27 15.29 -22.57 24.02
CA LYS A 27 16.62 -22.82 24.59
C LYS A 27 17.75 -22.06 23.88
N GLY A 28 17.51 -21.58 22.66
CA GLY A 28 18.45 -20.77 21.88
C GLY A 28 18.50 -19.27 22.24
N LEU A 29 17.70 -18.80 23.20
CA LEU A 29 17.67 -17.40 23.62
C LEU A 29 18.14 -17.26 25.07
N THR A 30 19.45 -17.44 25.30
CA THR A 30 20.09 -16.99 26.54
C THR A 30 20.44 -15.51 26.43
N LEU A 31 19.76 -14.72 27.25
CA LEU A 31 19.75 -13.26 27.35
C LEU A 31 21.04 -12.67 27.96
N ASN A 32 22.23 -13.01 27.44
CA ASN A 32 23.51 -12.54 28.03
C ASN A 32 24.50 -11.84 27.08
N ASP A 33 24.19 -11.64 25.79
CA ASP A 33 25.10 -10.94 24.84
C ASP A 33 24.58 -9.55 24.37
N LEU A 34 23.65 -8.93 25.10
CA LEU A 34 23.26 -7.53 24.84
C LEU A 34 24.16 -6.57 25.63
N SER A 35 25.12 -5.94 24.95
CA SER A 35 25.82 -4.75 25.46
C SER A 35 24.84 -3.62 25.80
N PRO A 36 25.12 -2.79 26.82
CA PRO A 36 24.13 -1.87 27.38
C PRO A 36 23.96 -0.62 26.50
N CYS A 37 22.81 -0.49 25.87
CA CYS A 37 22.33 0.76 25.29
C CYS A 37 21.47 1.50 26.32
N MET A 38 21.99 2.64 26.79
CA MET A 38 21.31 3.87 27.19
C MET A 38 20.06 3.74 28.09
N THR A 39 20.25 4.02 29.37
CA THR A 39 19.19 4.41 30.31
C THR A 39 18.55 5.74 29.93
N HIS A 40 17.22 5.73 29.84
CA HIS A 40 16.33 6.88 29.63
C HIS A 40 16.56 8.05 30.60
N GLN A 41 16.47 9.28 30.09
CA GLN A 41 15.68 10.32 30.75
C GLN A 41 14.55 10.81 29.83
N PRO A 42 13.36 11.10 30.36
CA PRO A 42 12.21 11.57 29.60
C PRO A 42 12.27 13.09 29.42
N ASN A 43 11.59 13.58 28.38
CA ASN A 43 11.22 14.99 28.10
C ASN A 43 12.13 15.76 27.13
N HIS A 44 11.94 15.58 25.81
CA HIS A 44 12.01 16.71 24.84
C HIS A 44 11.44 16.36 23.44
N LEU A 45 10.23 15.78 23.36
CA LEU A 45 9.57 15.35 22.11
C LEU A 45 9.16 16.51 21.15
N GLY A 46 9.57 17.75 21.39
CA GLY A 46 8.87 18.90 20.81
C GLY A 46 9.55 19.75 19.73
N LYS A 47 10.89 19.79 19.59
CA LYS A 47 11.50 20.99 18.96
C LYS A 47 12.74 20.85 18.07
N THR A 48 13.28 19.67 17.75
CA THR A 48 14.62 19.61 17.12
C THR A 48 14.67 19.11 15.67
N ILE A 49 13.56 18.71 15.04
CA ILE A 49 13.59 18.18 13.64
C ILE A 49 13.33 19.27 12.58
N LEU A 50 12.97 20.50 12.99
CA LEU A 50 12.49 21.55 12.09
C LEU A 50 13.58 22.47 11.48
N GLU A 51 14.86 22.26 11.79
CA GLU A 51 15.93 23.14 11.29
C GLU A 51 16.97 22.37 10.46
N ALA A 52 16.57 21.95 9.27
CA ALA A 52 17.50 21.66 8.18
C ALA A 52 16.91 22.22 6.87
N GLN A 53 17.01 23.54 6.71
CA GLN A 53 16.77 24.18 5.42
C GLN A 53 17.92 23.79 4.46
N PHE A 54 17.61 23.02 3.43
CA PHE A 54 18.49 22.89 2.26
C PHE A 54 17.71 23.16 0.98
N ASN A 55 18.31 24.04 0.17
CA ASN A 55 17.72 24.65 -1.01
C ASN A 55 17.25 23.65 -2.07
N THR A 56 16.16 24.06 -2.71
CA THR A 56 15.37 23.36 -3.72
C THR A 56 16.06 23.34 -5.08
N ASN A 57 16.02 22.17 -5.72
CA ASN A 57 16.05 22.04 -7.18
C ASN A 57 15.11 20.89 -7.54
N THR A 58 13.81 21.16 -7.49
CA THR A 58 12.74 20.20 -7.76
C THR A 58 12.58 20.05 -9.27
N ASP A 59 12.73 18.82 -9.78
CA ASP A 59 12.34 18.47 -11.13
C ASP A 59 10.80 18.46 -11.23
N LEU A 60 10.25 19.18 -12.20
CA LEU A 60 8.83 19.56 -12.37
C LEU A 60 7.87 18.38 -12.65
N SER A 61 8.30 17.13 -12.50
CA SER A 61 7.49 15.93 -12.75
C SER A 61 6.82 15.34 -11.49
N ASP A 62 7.11 15.89 -10.31
CA ASP A 62 6.60 15.44 -9.01
C ASP A 62 5.42 16.27 -8.51
N VAL A 63 4.35 16.36 -9.30
CA VAL A 63 3.12 17.00 -8.81
C VAL A 63 2.53 16.13 -7.70
N LEU A 64 2.69 16.57 -6.45
CA LEU A 64 1.97 16.07 -5.30
C LEU A 64 0.47 16.30 -5.55
N PHE A 65 -0.36 15.31 -5.23
CA PHE A 65 -1.80 15.50 -5.37
C PHE A 65 -2.26 16.51 -4.32
N GLU A 66 -2.45 17.75 -4.73
CA GLU A 66 -3.06 18.82 -3.93
C GLU A 66 -4.49 19.01 -4.40
N PRO A 67 -5.49 18.33 -3.80
CA PRO A 67 -6.89 18.58 -4.09
C PRO A 67 -7.37 19.75 -3.25
N ALA A 68 -6.75 20.91 -3.44
CA ALA A 68 -7.13 22.13 -2.75
C ALA A 68 -6.63 23.30 -3.58
N THR A 69 -7.48 23.86 -4.43
CA THR A 69 -7.24 25.24 -4.86
C THR A 69 -7.28 26.11 -3.61
N THR A 70 -6.36 27.05 -3.44
CA THR A 70 -6.20 27.94 -2.27
C THR A 70 -7.43 28.79 -1.87
N ASN A 71 -8.59 28.56 -2.51
CA ASN A 71 -9.86 29.25 -2.35
C ASN A 71 -11.06 28.29 -2.16
N ASP A 72 -10.83 27.04 -1.75
CA ASP A 72 -11.89 26.04 -1.55
C ASP A 72 -12.65 26.16 -0.22
N GLY A 73 -12.28 27.14 0.61
CA GLY A 73 -12.94 27.44 1.87
C GLY A 73 -12.48 26.57 3.03
N TRP A 74 -11.37 25.82 2.90
CA TRP A 74 -10.78 25.13 4.04
C TRP A 74 -10.04 26.10 4.97
N ASP A 75 -10.44 26.11 6.25
CA ASP A 75 -9.84 26.92 7.32
C ASP A 75 -8.69 26.20 8.05
N GLY A 76 -8.28 25.02 7.58
CA GLY A 76 -7.27 24.17 8.20
C GLY A 76 -7.78 23.33 9.38
N ASN A 77 -9.07 23.43 9.75
CA ASN A 77 -9.63 22.67 10.86
C ASN A 77 -10.43 21.47 10.35
N TRP A 78 -10.29 20.34 11.05
CA TRP A 78 -11.08 19.14 10.79
C TRP A 78 -12.47 19.28 11.40
N VAL A 79 -13.51 19.14 10.57
CA VAL A 79 -14.89 19.20 11.03
C VAL A 79 -15.41 17.79 11.30
N PRO A 80 -15.92 17.51 12.52
CA PRO A 80 -16.43 16.20 12.85
C PRO A 80 -17.68 15.85 12.05
N ALA A 81 -17.78 14.59 11.62
CA ALA A 81 -19.03 14.06 11.12
C ALA A 81 -19.83 13.45 12.29
N HIS A 82 -20.85 14.16 12.77
CA HIS A 82 -21.75 13.64 13.80
C HIS A 82 -22.58 12.43 13.35
N GLU A 83 -22.69 12.22 12.04
CA GLU A 83 -23.33 11.06 11.43
C GLU A 83 -22.28 10.13 10.83
N ARG A 84 -22.57 8.82 10.82
CA ARG A 84 -21.71 7.82 10.19
C ARG A 84 -21.56 8.15 8.71
N VAL A 85 -20.38 8.61 8.31
CA VAL A 85 -20.04 8.87 6.91
C VAL A 85 -19.84 7.53 6.22
N ILE A 86 -20.90 7.06 5.58
CA ILE A 86 -20.87 5.88 4.74
C ILE A 86 -20.95 6.36 3.30
N ILE A 87 -20.14 5.76 2.41
CA ILE A 87 -20.39 5.84 0.98
C ILE A 87 -21.72 5.12 0.73
N ASP A 88 -22.80 5.88 0.75
CA ASP A 88 -24.17 5.37 0.64
C ASP A 88 -24.44 4.80 -0.77
N SER A 89 -25.55 4.08 -0.92
CA SER A 89 -26.00 3.55 -2.22
C SER A 89 -26.04 4.64 -3.29
N HIS A 90 -26.51 5.84 -2.94
CA HIS A 90 -26.53 6.97 -3.86
C HIS A 90 -25.12 7.41 -4.31
N ALA A 91 -24.14 7.41 -3.39
CA ALA A 91 -22.76 7.73 -3.72
C ALA A 91 -22.14 6.65 -4.62
N LEU A 92 -22.41 5.37 -4.36
CA LEU A 92 -21.98 4.26 -5.23
C LEU A 92 -22.60 4.34 -6.62
N ASP A 93 -23.89 4.65 -6.73
CA ASP A 93 -24.58 4.83 -8.01
C ASP A 93 -24.01 6.02 -8.79
N PHE A 94 -23.69 7.11 -8.09
CA PHE A 94 -23.00 8.26 -8.68
C PHE A 94 -21.62 7.89 -9.22
N ILE A 95 -20.82 7.17 -8.42
CA ILE A 95 -19.49 6.68 -8.83
C ILE A 95 -19.61 5.79 -10.06
N ASN A 96 -20.53 4.83 -10.05
CA ASN A 96 -20.78 3.92 -11.18
C ASN A 96 -21.26 4.65 -12.44
N LYS A 97 -22.05 5.72 -12.29
CA LYS A 97 -22.48 6.57 -13.41
C LYS A 97 -21.33 7.38 -13.99
N LYS A 98 -20.38 7.82 -13.17
CA LYS A 98 -19.25 8.67 -13.59
C LYS A 98 -18.05 7.87 -14.10
N SER A 99 -17.80 6.68 -13.58
CA SER A 99 -16.68 5.81 -13.99
C SER A 99 -16.49 5.66 -15.50
N PRO A 100 -17.53 5.37 -16.33
CA PRO A 100 -17.35 5.20 -17.78
C PRO A 100 -17.01 6.49 -18.53
N HIS A 101 -17.16 7.67 -17.90
CA HIS A 101 -16.82 8.96 -18.49
C HIS A 101 -15.35 9.34 -18.27
N ILE A 102 -14.61 8.56 -17.48
CA ILE A 102 -13.18 8.80 -17.22
C ILE A 102 -12.38 8.13 -18.32
N TRP A 103 -11.76 8.94 -19.17
CA TRP A 103 -10.85 8.42 -20.18
C TRP A 103 -9.49 8.10 -19.54
N ILE A 104 -9.15 6.81 -19.49
CA ILE A 104 -7.87 6.33 -18.99
C ILE A 104 -6.96 6.01 -20.18
N PRO A 105 -5.71 6.51 -20.20
CA PRO A 105 -4.76 6.15 -21.24
C PRO A 105 -4.55 4.64 -21.37
N THR A 106 -4.35 4.18 -22.60
CA THR A 106 -4.28 2.75 -22.96
C THR A 106 -3.12 1.98 -22.31
N TRP A 107 -2.06 2.67 -21.89
CA TRP A 107 -0.93 2.06 -21.19
C TRP A 107 -1.23 1.74 -19.71
N ILE A 108 -2.31 2.29 -19.16
CA ILE A 108 -2.81 1.94 -17.82
C ILE A 108 -3.87 0.85 -18.01
N LYS A 109 -3.71 -0.29 -17.33
CA LYS A 109 -4.70 -1.38 -17.41
C LYS A 109 -6.11 -0.86 -17.06
N HIS A 110 -7.10 -1.40 -17.75
CA HIS A 110 -8.50 -0.94 -17.86
C HIS A 110 -9.11 -0.29 -16.60
N ALA A 111 -9.92 0.75 -16.84
CA ALA A 111 -10.78 1.38 -15.85
C ALA A 111 -11.73 0.38 -15.19
N ILE A 112 -11.94 0.49 -13.87
CA ILE A 112 -12.93 -0.34 -13.18
C ILE A 112 -14.32 0.20 -13.52
N PRO A 113 -15.13 -0.54 -14.29
CA PRO A 113 -16.38 -0.02 -14.82
C PRO A 113 -17.47 0.04 -13.76
N VAL A 114 -17.45 -0.84 -12.76
CA VAL A 114 -18.52 -0.97 -11.77
C VAL A 114 -17.97 -1.40 -10.41
N LEU A 115 -18.36 -0.67 -9.37
CA LEU A 115 -18.12 -0.98 -7.96
C LEU A 115 -19.38 -1.56 -7.30
N GLY A 116 -19.16 -2.48 -6.35
CA GLY A 116 -20.21 -2.95 -5.44
C GLY A 116 -21.26 -3.88 -6.07
N LYS A 117 -21.15 -4.23 -7.36
CA LYS A 117 -22.03 -5.23 -8.00
C LYS A 117 -21.40 -6.61 -7.94
N THR A 118 -22.21 -7.60 -7.54
CA THR A 118 -21.82 -9.02 -7.45
C THR A 118 -21.32 -9.59 -8.77
N SER A 119 -21.78 -9.06 -9.90
CA SER A 119 -21.37 -9.50 -11.24
C SER A 119 -19.92 -9.18 -11.59
N PHE A 120 -19.30 -8.19 -10.94
CA PHE A 120 -17.93 -7.76 -11.26
C PHE A 120 -16.86 -8.53 -10.45
N GLY A 121 -17.28 -9.32 -9.45
CA GLY A 121 -16.37 -10.06 -8.59
C GLY A 121 -15.63 -9.18 -7.58
N ARG A 122 -14.55 -9.73 -7.00
CA ARG A 122 -13.71 -9.04 -6.01
C ARG A 122 -12.57 -8.32 -6.71
N LEU A 123 -12.37 -7.05 -6.37
CA LEU A 123 -11.23 -6.27 -6.86
C LEU A 123 -9.91 -6.84 -6.32
N LYS A 124 -8.92 -6.93 -7.19
CA LYS A 124 -7.52 -7.25 -6.89
C LYS A 124 -6.81 -6.06 -6.28
N ALA A 125 -5.65 -6.29 -5.67
CA ALA A 125 -4.87 -5.23 -5.02
C ALA A 125 -4.48 -4.09 -5.99
N ASP A 126 -4.06 -4.42 -7.22
CA ASP A 126 -3.70 -3.41 -8.22
C ASP A 126 -4.92 -2.65 -8.76
N GLU A 127 -6.09 -3.29 -8.77
CA GLU A 127 -7.36 -2.65 -9.10
C GLU A 127 -7.78 -1.68 -7.99
N TRP A 128 -7.69 -2.08 -6.72
CA TRP A 128 -7.95 -1.19 -5.59
C TRP A 128 -7.03 0.04 -5.60
N GLN A 129 -5.73 -0.14 -5.84
CA GLN A 129 -4.79 0.96 -5.89
C GLN A 129 -5.19 1.96 -6.99
N ARG A 130 -5.44 1.49 -8.22
CA ARG A 130 -5.88 2.35 -9.33
C ARG A 130 -7.19 3.07 -9.04
N LEU A 131 -8.14 2.38 -8.43
CA LEU A 131 -9.42 2.97 -8.06
C LEU A 131 -9.20 4.20 -7.18
N PHE A 132 -8.40 4.04 -6.12
CA PHE A 132 -8.16 5.08 -5.14
C PHE A 132 -7.25 6.20 -5.64
N THR A 133 -6.27 5.93 -6.49
CA THR A 133 -5.30 6.96 -6.92
C THR A 133 -5.64 7.64 -8.24
N VAL A 134 -6.50 7.07 -9.08
CA VAL A 134 -6.84 7.61 -10.41
C VAL A 134 -8.31 7.98 -10.52
N GLN A 135 -9.22 7.04 -10.24
CA GLN A 135 -10.65 7.25 -10.52
C GLN A 135 -11.36 8.04 -9.42
N LEU A 136 -11.21 7.63 -8.16
CA LEU A 136 -11.88 8.27 -7.03
C LEU A 136 -11.47 9.72 -6.81
N PRO A 137 -10.22 10.16 -6.99
CA PRO A 137 -9.86 11.57 -6.85
C PRO A 137 -10.63 12.48 -7.80
N LEU A 138 -10.89 12.03 -9.03
CA LEU A 138 -11.68 12.76 -10.02
C LEU A 138 -13.17 12.76 -9.68
N ILE A 139 -13.70 11.64 -9.18
CA ILE A 139 -15.12 11.51 -8.88
C ILE A 139 -15.49 12.23 -7.58
N MET A 140 -14.66 12.11 -6.55
CA MET A 140 -14.94 12.63 -5.21
C MET A 140 -14.98 14.16 -5.20
N GLN A 141 -14.12 14.82 -5.97
CA GLN A 141 -14.18 16.27 -6.17
C GLN A 141 -15.54 16.75 -6.72
N VAL A 142 -16.18 15.95 -7.57
CA VAL A 142 -17.50 16.26 -8.13
C VAL A 142 -18.63 15.87 -7.18
N LEU A 143 -18.48 14.75 -6.44
CA LEU A 143 -19.48 14.28 -5.49
C LEU A 143 -19.60 15.21 -4.27
N TRP A 144 -18.48 15.76 -3.81
CA TRP A 144 -18.39 16.67 -2.66
C TRP A 144 -18.28 18.14 -3.07
N LYS A 145 -18.85 18.48 -4.23
CA LYS A 145 -18.83 19.85 -4.77
C LYS A 145 -19.51 20.86 -3.84
N ASP A 146 -20.52 20.44 -3.09
CA ASP A 146 -21.18 21.30 -2.13
C ASP A 146 -20.16 21.58 -1.02
N SER A 147 -19.62 22.80 -0.99
CA SER A 147 -18.58 23.30 -0.08
C SER A 147 -19.04 23.39 1.38
N ILE A 148 -19.64 22.30 1.88
CA ILE A 148 -20.03 22.13 3.26
C ILE A 148 -18.74 21.81 4.05
N PRO A 149 -18.52 22.40 5.23
CA PRO A 149 -17.27 22.19 5.98
C PRO A 149 -16.91 20.71 6.19
N LYS A 150 -17.91 19.85 6.43
CA LYS A 150 -17.75 18.40 6.54
C LYS A 150 -17.25 17.74 5.25
N THR A 151 -17.78 18.09 4.09
CA THR A 151 -17.39 17.50 2.80
C THR A 151 -16.00 17.97 2.38
N ILE A 152 -15.65 19.22 2.71
CA ILE A 152 -14.30 19.76 2.54
C ILE A 152 -13.30 18.99 3.41
N SER A 153 -13.59 18.76 4.70
CA SER A 153 -12.72 17.94 5.57
C SER A 153 -12.56 16.51 5.05
N LEU A 154 -13.63 15.91 4.53
CA LEU A 154 -13.57 14.57 3.93
C LEU A 154 -12.70 14.54 2.66
N LEU A 155 -12.84 15.53 1.79
CA LEU A 155 -12.06 15.63 0.56
C LEU A 155 -10.56 15.79 0.88
N HIS A 156 -10.23 16.61 1.87
CA HIS A 156 -8.85 16.81 2.29
C HIS A 156 -8.25 15.63 3.04
N ASN A 157 -9.03 14.93 3.86
CA ASN A 157 -8.57 13.68 4.43
C ASN A 157 -8.29 12.65 3.31
N PHE A 158 -9.21 12.55 2.34
CA PHE A 158 -9.02 11.71 1.16
C PHE A 158 -7.80 12.15 0.31
N ALA A 159 -7.51 13.44 0.25
CA ALA A 159 -6.30 13.99 -0.37
C ALA A 159 -5.03 13.36 0.18
N HIS A 160 -4.87 13.47 1.50
CA HIS A 160 -3.70 12.99 2.19
C HIS A 160 -3.53 11.49 1.98
N LEU A 161 -4.63 10.72 1.99
CA LEU A 161 -4.65 9.32 1.62
C LEU A 161 -4.05 9.06 0.25
N VAL A 162 -4.57 9.74 -0.77
CA VAL A 162 -4.12 9.57 -2.16
C VAL A 162 -2.65 9.98 -2.31
N SER A 163 -2.24 11.07 -1.66
CA SER A 163 -0.90 11.61 -1.74
C SER A 163 0.13 10.68 -1.13
N PHE A 164 -0.08 10.17 0.08
CA PHE A 164 0.89 9.25 0.69
C PHE A 164 0.95 7.91 -0.07
N VAL A 165 -0.18 7.41 -0.58
CA VAL A 165 -0.20 6.19 -1.40
C VAL A 165 0.56 6.40 -2.72
N ASN A 166 0.40 7.56 -3.36
CA ASN A 166 1.14 7.88 -4.58
C ASN A 166 2.64 7.96 -4.33
N ILE A 167 3.07 8.57 -3.23
CA ILE A 167 4.49 8.63 -2.85
C ILE A 167 5.04 7.21 -2.62
N ALA A 168 4.37 6.39 -1.80
CA ALA A 168 4.79 5.01 -1.53
C ALA A 168 4.83 4.13 -2.78
N SER A 169 4.06 4.48 -3.81
CA SER A 169 4.00 3.75 -5.07
C SER A 169 5.14 4.10 -6.04
N LYS A 170 5.92 5.17 -5.78
CA LYS A 170 7.01 5.59 -6.67
C LYS A 170 8.17 4.58 -6.67
N GLN A 171 8.86 4.51 -7.80
CA GLN A 171 10.05 3.67 -7.99
C GLN A 171 11.34 4.29 -7.44
N SER A 172 11.29 5.52 -6.94
CA SER A 172 12.42 6.23 -6.35
C SER A 172 12.01 6.90 -5.05
N THR A 173 12.88 6.83 -4.04
CA THR A 173 12.69 7.51 -2.75
C THR A 173 13.73 8.62 -2.62
N SER A 174 13.38 9.69 -1.92
CA SER A 174 14.28 10.76 -1.49
C SER A 174 13.90 11.14 -0.07
N ALA A 175 14.81 11.75 0.69
CA ALA A 175 14.53 12.18 2.05
C ALA A 175 13.31 13.13 2.11
N GLU A 176 13.21 14.05 1.14
CA GLU A 176 12.07 14.96 0.99
C GLU A 176 10.75 14.20 0.79
N ARG A 177 10.72 13.21 -0.12
CA ARG A 177 9.51 12.41 -0.36
C ARG A 177 9.10 11.59 0.86
N ILE A 178 10.08 11.06 1.59
CA ILE A 178 9.82 10.34 2.84
C ILE A 178 9.20 11.28 3.88
N GLN A 179 9.70 12.52 3.98
CA GLN A 179 9.11 13.53 4.85
C GLN A 179 7.67 13.87 4.42
N CYS A 180 7.43 14.15 3.13
CA CYS A 180 6.07 14.40 2.63
C CYS A 180 5.13 13.22 2.88
N TYR A 181 5.62 11.99 2.78
CA TYR A 181 4.86 10.79 3.14
C TYR A 181 4.46 10.80 4.62
N CYS A 182 5.41 11.08 5.52
CA CYS A 182 5.17 11.19 6.95
C CYS A 182 4.12 12.26 7.28
N ASP A 183 4.25 13.44 6.67
CA ASP A 183 3.32 14.55 6.92
C ASP A 183 1.90 14.15 6.48
N HIS A 184 1.76 13.58 5.29
CA HIS A 184 0.45 13.17 4.77
C HIS A 184 -0.17 12.02 5.56
N ILE A 185 0.59 10.99 5.95
CA ILE A 185 0.00 9.89 6.72
C ILE A 185 -0.45 10.36 8.11
N ILE A 186 0.30 11.26 8.76
CA ILE A 186 -0.09 11.82 10.05
C ILE A 186 -1.37 12.65 9.89
N SER A 187 -1.41 13.60 8.94
CA SER A 187 -2.60 14.42 8.69
C SER A 187 -3.83 13.58 8.32
N TYR A 188 -3.66 12.51 7.53
CA TYR A 188 -4.73 11.55 7.23
C TYR A 188 -5.26 10.87 8.50
N LEU A 189 -4.38 10.39 9.38
CA LEU A 189 -4.79 9.70 10.61
C LEU A 189 -5.47 10.65 11.61
N GLU A 190 -4.95 11.86 11.77
CA GLU A 190 -5.57 12.91 12.58
C GLU A 190 -6.99 13.24 12.06
N GLY A 191 -7.09 13.48 10.74
CA GLY A 191 -8.38 13.68 10.08
C GLY A 191 -9.32 12.49 10.27
N CYS A 192 -8.83 11.26 10.19
CA CYS A 192 -9.66 10.07 10.41
C CYS A 192 -10.23 9.99 11.84
N LEU A 193 -9.42 10.32 12.85
CA LEU A 193 -9.84 10.29 14.26
C LEU A 193 -10.89 11.37 14.57
N ILE A 194 -10.77 12.55 13.94
CA ILE A 194 -11.68 13.67 14.17
C ILE A 194 -12.96 13.54 13.34
N ILE A 195 -12.83 13.23 12.04
CA ILE A 195 -13.97 13.15 11.13
C ILE A 195 -14.84 11.93 11.46
N PHE A 196 -14.22 10.76 11.68
CA PHE A 196 -14.94 9.52 11.95
C PHE A 196 -14.91 9.19 13.44
N HIS A 197 -15.78 9.83 14.21
CA HIS A 197 -15.91 9.60 15.64
C HIS A 197 -16.13 8.12 15.99
N GLY A 198 -15.36 7.62 16.94
CA GLY A 198 -15.49 6.25 17.47
C GLY A 198 -14.87 5.16 16.59
N VAL A 199 -14.16 5.50 15.51
CA VAL A 199 -13.41 4.53 14.73
C VAL A 199 -12.09 4.18 15.43
N LYS A 200 -11.82 2.89 15.56
CA LYS A 200 -10.51 2.39 16.02
C LYS A 200 -9.58 2.25 14.83
N LEU A 201 -8.35 2.75 14.95
CA LEU A 201 -7.34 2.58 13.92
C LEU A 201 -7.04 1.09 13.74
N ALA A 202 -7.25 0.60 12.53
CA ALA A 202 -6.88 -0.76 12.15
C ALA A 202 -5.35 -0.96 12.17
N PRO A 203 -4.84 -2.18 12.39
CA PRO A 203 -3.40 -2.48 12.33
C PRO A 203 -2.73 -2.01 11.02
N ASN A 204 -3.46 -2.02 9.90
CA ASN A 204 -2.96 -1.52 8.62
C ASN A 204 -2.54 -0.04 8.66
N HIS A 205 -3.22 0.78 9.47
CA HIS A 205 -2.82 2.18 9.67
C HIS A 205 -1.47 2.27 10.37
N HIS A 206 -1.25 1.43 11.38
CA HIS A 206 0.03 1.35 12.08
C HIS A 206 1.15 0.85 11.15
N MET A 207 0.88 -0.18 10.35
CA MET A 207 1.84 -0.67 9.35
C MET A 207 2.20 0.41 8.31
N ALA A 208 1.23 1.23 7.92
CA ALA A 208 1.48 2.31 6.98
C ALA A 208 2.40 3.40 7.56
N ILE A 209 2.37 3.65 8.88
CA ILE A 209 3.31 4.59 9.54
C ILE A 209 4.75 4.08 9.41
N HIS A 210 4.99 2.79 9.69
CA HIS A 210 6.32 2.19 9.59
C HIS A 210 6.86 2.12 8.15
N LEU A 211 6.01 2.34 7.14
CA LEU A 211 6.46 2.32 5.76
C LEU A 211 7.50 3.41 5.47
N ALA A 212 7.45 4.55 6.16
CA ALA A 212 8.46 5.60 6.05
C ALA A 212 9.86 5.12 6.43
N GLU A 213 9.97 4.44 7.58
CA GLU A 213 11.22 3.84 8.06
C GLU A 213 11.71 2.74 7.12
N CYS A 214 10.78 1.94 6.55
CA CYS A 214 11.14 0.95 5.54
C CYS A 214 11.69 1.63 4.27
N MET A 215 11.11 2.75 3.83
CA MET A 215 11.59 3.49 2.66
C MET A 215 12.98 4.10 2.85
N GLU A 216 13.29 4.52 4.07
CA GLU A 216 14.61 5.03 4.45
C GLU A 216 15.67 3.92 4.45
N ARG A 217 15.35 2.75 5.01
CA ARG A 217 16.31 1.64 5.18
C ARG A 217 16.47 0.76 3.94
N PHE A 218 15.39 0.48 3.23
CA PHE A 218 15.35 -0.51 2.14
C PHE A 218 15.12 0.13 0.76
N GLY A 219 14.92 1.45 0.70
CA GLY A 219 14.62 2.17 -0.53
C GLY A 219 13.15 2.02 -0.96
N PRO A 220 12.84 2.15 -2.26
CA PRO A 220 11.47 2.13 -2.77
C PRO A 220 10.68 0.87 -2.38
N THR A 221 9.38 1.02 -2.08
CA THR A 221 8.52 -0.10 -1.65
C THR A 221 8.48 -1.25 -2.66
N GLN A 222 8.60 -0.95 -3.95
CA GLN A 222 8.63 -1.96 -5.02
C GLN A 222 9.87 -2.88 -4.95
N SER A 223 10.94 -2.47 -4.27
CA SER A 223 12.16 -3.25 -4.13
C SER A 223 11.99 -4.45 -3.19
N TYR A 224 11.05 -4.37 -2.23
CA TYR A 224 10.86 -5.38 -1.19
C TYR A 224 9.41 -5.87 -1.02
N TRP A 225 8.49 -5.50 -1.92
CA TRP A 225 7.13 -6.02 -1.88
C TRP A 225 7.04 -7.53 -2.19
N SER A 226 5.99 -8.19 -1.69
CA SER A 226 5.84 -9.66 -1.81
C SER A 226 5.50 -10.14 -3.22
N PHE A 227 5.03 -9.27 -4.12
CA PHE A 227 4.47 -9.67 -5.41
C PHE A 227 5.46 -10.45 -6.30
N SER A 228 6.73 -10.06 -6.30
CA SER A 228 7.78 -10.77 -7.05
C SER A 228 7.97 -12.20 -6.54
N MET A 229 7.97 -12.37 -5.22
CA MET A 229 8.10 -13.66 -4.54
C MET A 229 6.85 -14.52 -4.72
N GLU A 230 5.66 -13.95 -4.60
CA GLU A 230 4.39 -14.65 -4.86
C GLU A 230 4.33 -15.19 -6.30
N ARG A 231 4.77 -14.39 -7.27
CA ARG A 231 4.85 -14.81 -8.67
C ARG A 231 5.82 -15.97 -8.85
N LEU A 232 7.00 -15.89 -8.23
CA LEU A 232 8.01 -16.95 -8.26
C LEU A 232 7.47 -18.24 -7.61
N MET A 233 6.87 -18.14 -6.43
CA MET A 233 6.25 -19.29 -5.75
C MET A 233 5.14 -19.93 -6.57
N GLY A 234 4.32 -19.13 -7.26
CA GLY A 234 3.30 -19.64 -8.18
C GLY A 234 3.90 -20.39 -9.37
N GLN A 235 5.06 -19.98 -9.87
CA GLN A 235 5.79 -20.70 -10.93
C GLN A 235 6.37 -22.02 -10.42
N ILE A 236 7.01 -22.00 -9.25
CA ILE A 236 7.57 -23.20 -8.59
C ILE A 236 6.46 -24.24 -8.35
N TRP A 237 5.33 -23.80 -7.81
CA TRP A 237 4.19 -24.69 -7.53
C TRP A 237 3.64 -25.32 -8.83
N LYS A 238 3.49 -24.55 -9.91
CA LYS A 238 3.08 -25.08 -11.22
C LYS A 238 4.10 -26.04 -11.83
N ALA A 239 5.39 -25.81 -11.62
CA ALA A 239 6.45 -26.69 -12.11
C ALA A 239 6.44 -28.06 -11.41
N GLY A 240 6.15 -28.09 -10.09
CA GLY A 240 6.05 -29.31 -9.30
C GLY A 240 4.92 -30.26 -9.72
N HIS A 241 3.85 -29.75 -10.32
CA HIS A 241 2.72 -30.57 -10.79
C HIS A 241 2.90 -31.12 -12.22
N ASN A 242 3.85 -30.58 -13.00
CA ASN A 242 3.98 -30.90 -14.43
C ASN A 242 5.33 -31.55 -14.81
N ASN A 243 6.24 -31.84 -13.86
CA ASN A 243 7.54 -32.50 -14.07
C ASN A 243 8.36 -32.00 -15.28
N ARG A 244 8.13 -30.76 -15.74
CA ARG A 244 8.85 -30.11 -16.85
C ARG A 244 9.66 -28.93 -16.31
N LEU A 245 10.62 -29.23 -15.44
CA LEU A 245 11.60 -28.25 -14.93
C LEU A 245 12.56 -27.74 -16.02
N GLY A 246 12.78 -28.50 -17.09
CA GLY A 246 13.79 -28.22 -18.11
C GLY A 246 13.57 -26.98 -19.00
N TRP A 247 12.38 -26.38 -19.00
CA TRP A 247 12.06 -25.23 -19.86
C TRP A 247 12.08 -23.87 -19.13
N LEU A 248 12.30 -23.86 -17.81
CA LEU A 248 12.18 -22.65 -16.99
C LEU A 248 13.49 -21.85 -16.82
N PHE A 249 14.64 -22.39 -17.24
CA PHE A 249 15.95 -21.74 -17.05
C PHE A 249 16.76 -21.46 -18.32
N PHE A 250 16.27 -21.85 -19.51
CA PHE A 250 16.92 -21.52 -20.78
C PHE A 250 15.90 -21.07 -21.82
N GLY A 251 15.45 -19.82 -21.72
CA GLY A 251 15.17 -19.07 -22.95
C GLY A 251 16.52 -18.85 -23.67
N PRO A 252 16.58 -18.89 -25.01
CA PRO A 252 17.85 -18.78 -25.70
C PRO A 252 18.46 -17.42 -25.40
N LEU A 253 19.53 -17.43 -24.61
CA LEU A 253 20.57 -16.40 -24.70
C LEU A 253 21.14 -16.56 -26.11
N SER A 254 20.58 -15.85 -27.08
CA SER A 254 21.25 -15.61 -28.34
C SER A 254 22.46 -14.73 -28.03
N PHE A 255 23.57 -15.37 -27.65
CA PHE A 255 24.88 -14.86 -27.98
C PHE A 255 24.90 -14.75 -29.49
N GLN A 256 24.67 -13.54 -30.00
CA GLN A 256 24.97 -13.20 -31.37
C GLN A 256 26.50 -13.26 -31.49
N THR A 257 27.04 -14.44 -31.79
CA THR A 257 28.40 -14.55 -32.30
C THR A 257 28.43 -13.80 -33.62
N TYR A 258 29.05 -12.63 -33.59
CA TYR A 258 29.47 -11.88 -34.77
C TYR A 258 30.55 -12.72 -35.46
N ALA A 259 30.14 -13.53 -36.43
CA ALA A 259 31.05 -14.16 -37.37
C ALA A 259 30.98 -13.34 -38.66
N ASP A 260 31.96 -12.47 -38.82
CA ASP A 260 32.20 -11.74 -40.06
C ASP A 260 32.49 -12.73 -41.20
N HIS A 261 31.85 -12.44 -42.32
CA HIS A 261 32.05 -13.07 -43.61
C HIS A 261 33.46 -12.80 -44.17
N CYS A 262 34.13 -13.87 -44.61
CA CYS A 262 34.87 -13.93 -45.87
C CYS A 262 34.53 -15.27 -46.52
#